data_AF-A0A6L3X1R9-F1
#
_entry.id   AF-A0A6L3X1R9-F1
#
_cell.length_a   1.000
_cell.length_b   1.000
_cell.length_c   1.000
_cell.angle_alpha   90.00
_cell.angle_beta   90.00
_cell.angle_gamma   90.00
#
_symmetry.space_group_name_H-M   'P 1'
#
loop_
_entity.id
_entity.type
_entity.pdbx_description
1 polymer ?
#
loop_
_entity_poly.entity_id
_entity_poly.type
_entity_poly.pdbx_seq_one_letter_code
_entity_poly.pdbx_strand_id
1 'polypeptide(L)'
;AAVPAADVSRWADGSLTISASAQDTSGNPVNIGTVVDVDLAPVAISINSVTDDNVLNAAEKGQDLVLSGSSSNVEAGQTVTIIFAGKTWTTTVDANGDWTCTVPAADLSGLKDGDASVQVSVTNV
;
A
#
# COMPACT_ATOMS: atom_id res chain seq x y z
N ALA A 1 28.18 -6.56 -17.46
CA ALA A 1 27.65 -7.89 -17.09
C ALA A 1 26.40 -7.68 -16.24
N ALA A 2 25.40 -8.56 -16.32
CA ALA A 2 24.23 -8.49 -15.45
C ALA A 2 24.55 -9.14 -14.09
N VAL A 3 23.97 -8.61 -13.01
CA VAL A 3 24.00 -9.28 -11.70
C VAL A 3 23.05 -10.49 -11.78
N PRO A 4 23.50 -11.71 -11.48
CA PRO A 4 22.65 -12.90 -11.48
C PRO A 4 21.45 -12.75 -10.55
N ALA A 5 20.27 -13.26 -10.96
CA ALA A 5 19.06 -13.21 -10.15
C ALA A 5 19.23 -13.89 -8.76
N ALA A 6 20.05 -14.96 -8.70
CA ALA A 6 20.38 -15.63 -7.45
C ALA A 6 21.11 -14.71 -6.46
N ASP A 7 21.94 -13.78 -6.95
CA ASP A 7 22.65 -12.83 -6.09
C ASP A 7 21.72 -11.69 -5.66
N VAL A 8 20.87 -11.19 -6.56
CA VAL A 8 19.86 -10.17 -6.26
C VAL A 8 18.86 -10.66 -5.20
N SER A 9 18.45 -11.94 -5.28
CA SER A 9 17.49 -12.54 -4.34
C SER A 9 17.98 -12.65 -2.89
N ARG A 10 19.27 -12.38 -2.65
CA ARG A 10 19.92 -12.47 -1.33
C ARG A 10 20.18 -11.11 -0.71
N TRP A 11 19.82 -10.01 -1.37
CA TRP A 11 19.96 -8.68 -0.79
C TRP A 11 19.02 -8.51 0.40
N ALA A 12 19.53 -7.94 1.48
CA ALA A 12 18.76 -7.64 2.67
C ALA A 12 18.06 -6.28 2.50
N ASP A 13 17.03 -6.07 3.32
CA ASP A 13 16.38 -4.77 3.49
C ASP A 13 17.40 -3.68 3.89
N GLY A 14 17.18 -2.47 3.38
CA GLY A 14 18.00 -1.29 3.62
C GLY A 14 19.01 -0.97 2.52
N SER A 15 20.02 -0.19 2.91
CA SER A 15 20.94 0.46 1.97
C SER A 15 21.96 -0.51 1.37
N LEU A 16 21.93 -0.65 0.05
CA LEU A 16 22.85 -1.46 -0.74
C LEU A 16 23.80 -0.55 -1.54
N THR A 17 25.09 -0.66 -1.27
CA THR A 17 26.13 0.03 -2.05
C THR A 17 26.55 -0.83 -3.25
N ILE A 18 26.37 -0.29 -4.45
CA ILE A 18 26.83 -0.90 -5.70
C ILE A 18 28.06 -0.12 -6.15
N SER A 19 29.19 -0.80 -6.29
CA SER A 19 30.43 -0.19 -6.78
C SER A 19 31.04 -0.99 -7.92
N ALA A 20 31.68 -0.29 -8.85
CA ALA A 20 32.48 -0.85 -9.91
C ALA A 20 33.87 -0.21 -9.88
N SER A 21 34.89 -1.03 -10.08
CA SER A 21 36.27 -0.57 -10.20
C SER A 21 36.92 -1.15 -11.43
N ALA A 22 37.84 -0.39 -12.00
CA ALA A 22 38.70 -0.82 -13.09
C ALA A 22 40.10 -0.22 -12.89
N GLN A 23 41.06 -0.71 -13.67
CA GLN A 23 42.41 -0.20 -13.69
C GLN A 23 42.89 -0.15 -15.14
N ASP A 24 43.58 0.91 -15.53
CA ASP A 24 44.21 0.96 -16.86
C ASP A 24 45.49 0.09 -16.91
N THR A 25 46.07 -0.07 -18.09
CA THR A 25 47.31 -0.84 -18.28
C THR A 25 48.52 -0.26 -17.57
N SER A 26 48.45 1.02 -17.15
CA SER A 26 49.50 1.74 -16.43
C SER A 26 49.32 1.64 -14.90
N GLY A 27 48.27 0.97 -14.42
CA GLY A 27 48.00 0.79 -13.00
C GLY A 27 47.12 1.87 -12.37
N ASN A 28 46.54 2.79 -13.14
CA ASN A 28 45.68 3.85 -12.59
C ASN A 28 44.27 3.29 -12.30
N PRO A 29 43.81 3.30 -11.03
CA PRO A 29 42.48 2.82 -10.69
C PRO A 29 41.41 3.87 -11.02
N VAL A 30 40.23 3.39 -11.39
CA VAL A 30 38.99 4.16 -11.46
C VAL A 30 37.91 3.43 -10.69
N ASN A 31 37.15 4.17 -9.89
CA ASN A 31 36.04 3.64 -9.09
C ASN A 31 34.81 4.51 -9.30
N ILE A 32 33.65 3.87 -9.41
CA ILE A 32 32.34 4.51 -9.40
C ILE A 32 31.39 3.71 -8.53
N GLY A 33 30.44 4.36 -7.88
CA GLY A 33 29.41 3.68 -7.12
C GLY A 33 28.13 4.48 -7.02
N THR A 34 27.06 3.78 -6.65
CA THR A 34 25.76 4.32 -6.31
C THR A 34 25.21 3.58 -5.09
N VAL A 35 24.27 4.22 -4.39
CA VAL A 35 23.50 3.59 -3.33
C VAL A 35 22.09 3.36 -3.86
N VAL A 36 21.52 2.19 -3.55
CA VAL A 36 20.11 1.86 -3.74
C VAL A 36 19.55 1.37 -2.43
N ASP A 37 18.31 1.69 -2.11
CA ASP A 37 17.62 1.14 -0.95
C ASP A 37 16.75 -0.04 -1.41
N VAL A 38 16.94 -1.19 -0.76
CA VAL A 38 16.14 -2.39 -0.96
C VAL A 38 15.06 -2.39 0.09
N ASP A 39 13.79 -2.23 -0.28
CA ASP A 39 12.67 -2.33 0.65
C ASP A 39 12.01 -3.71 0.54
N LEU A 40 12.13 -4.50 1.62
CA LEU A 40 11.47 -5.80 1.79
C LEU A 40 10.47 -5.80 2.95
N ALA A 41 10.11 -4.63 3.48
CA ALA A 41 9.19 -4.53 4.60
C ALA A 41 7.82 -5.12 4.21
N PRO A 42 7.25 -6.03 5.02
CA PRO A 42 5.94 -6.60 4.73
C PRO A 42 4.88 -5.52 4.87
N VAL A 43 4.20 -5.21 3.77
CA VAL A 43 3.06 -4.29 3.75
C VAL A 43 1.83 -5.00 4.29
N ALA A 44 1.12 -4.35 5.21
CA ALA A 44 -0.17 -4.82 5.69
C ALA A 44 -1.22 -3.72 5.58
N ILE A 45 -2.46 -4.13 5.31
CA ILE A 45 -3.64 -3.28 5.39
C ILE A 45 -4.78 -4.05 6.04
N SER A 46 -5.53 -3.37 6.89
CA SER A 46 -6.72 -3.87 7.56
C SER A 46 -7.91 -2.98 7.23
N ILE A 47 -9.11 -3.53 7.44
CA ILE A 47 -10.35 -2.77 7.48
C ILE A 47 -11.03 -3.03 8.82
N ASN A 48 -11.51 -1.98 9.47
CA ASN A 48 -12.30 -2.06 10.69
C ASN A 48 -13.72 -2.57 10.37
N SER A 49 -14.51 -2.87 11.41
CA SER A 49 -15.92 -3.18 11.24
C SER A 49 -16.63 -2.10 10.42
N VAL A 50 -17.45 -2.53 9.46
CA VAL A 50 -18.33 -1.63 8.70
C VAL A 50 -19.54 -1.33 9.57
N THR A 51 -19.66 -0.10 10.08
CA THR A 51 -20.56 0.24 11.21
C THR A 51 -20.14 -0.45 12.52
N ASP A 52 -20.85 -0.17 13.61
CA ASP A 52 -20.50 -0.65 14.96
C ASP A 52 -20.59 -2.18 15.10
N ASP A 53 -21.45 -2.83 14.32
CA ASP A 53 -21.74 -4.27 14.40
C ASP A 53 -21.30 -5.07 13.17
N ASN A 54 -20.58 -4.42 12.24
CA ASN A 54 -20.16 -5.01 10.97
C ASN A 54 -21.35 -5.44 10.07
N VAL A 55 -22.52 -4.81 10.25
CA VAL A 55 -23.74 -5.07 9.47
C VAL A 55 -24.30 -3.74 8.98
N LEU A 56 -24.55 -3.65 7.66
CA LEU A 56 -25.17 -2.47 7.08
C LEU A 56 -26.69 -2.64 6.99
N ASN A 57 -27.44 -1.93 7.83
CA ASN A 57 -28.90 -1.97 7.88
C ASN A 57 -29.57 -0.85 7.04
N ALA A 58 -30.90 -0.87 6.97
CA ALA A 58 -31.67 0.08 6.14
C ALA A 58 -31.58 1.54 6.62
N ALA A 59 -31.45 1.76 7.94
CA ALA A 59 -31.30 3.12 8.48
C ALA A 59 -29.92 3.68 8.15
N GLU A 60 -28.88 2.86 8.27
CA GLU A 60 -27.50 3.22 7.93
C GLU A 60 -27.31 3.45 6.43
N LYS A 61 -27.98 2.68 5.57
CA LYS A 61 -28.01 2.94 4.10
C LYS A 61 -28.58 4.32 3.75
N GLY A 62 -29.33 4.95 4.66
CA GLY A 62 -29.85 6.30 4.49
C GLY A 62 -28.88 7.41 4.88
N GLN A 63 -27.67 7.06 5.36
CA GLN A 63 -26.64 8.00 5.83
C GLN A 63 -25.32 7.76 5.10
N ASP A 64 -24.40 8.71 5.22
CA ASP A 64 -23.04 8.51 4.73
C ASP A 64 -22.34 7.43 5.56
N LEU A 65 -21.72 6.47 4.87
CA LEU A 65 -21.00 5.36 5.50
C LEU A 65 -19.52 5.70 5.56
N VAL A 66 -18.94 5.65 6.76
CA VAL A 66 -17.50 5.81 6.95
C VAL A 66 -16.85 4.43 7.01
N LEU A 67 -15.98 4.15 6.04
CA LEU A 67 -15.06 3.02 6.06
C LEU A 67 -13.75 3.46 6.69
N SER A 68 -13.13 2.61 7.48
CA SER A 68 -11.86 2.90 8.13
C SER A 68 -10.99 1.66 8.28
N GLY A 69 -9.72 1.86 8.51
CA GLY A 69 -8.77 0.79 8.79
C GLY A 69 -7.39 1.34 9.08
N SER A 70 -6.42 0.43 9.18
CA SER A 70 -5.02 0.76 9.42
C SER A 70 -4.10 0.06 8.42
N SER A 71 -2.89 0.56 8.32
CA SER A 71 -1.82 0.00 7.50
C SER A 71 -0.52 -0.11 8.31
N SER A 72 0.41 -0.93 7.84
CA SER A 72 1.73 -1.08 8.46
C SER A 72 2.79 -1.17 7.38
N ASN A 73 3.91 -0.49 7.61
CA ASN A 73 4.97 -0.27 6.63
C ASN A 73 4.43 0.38 5.34
N VAL A 74 3.57 1.39 5.50
CA VAL A 74 3.03 2.20 4.42
C VAL A 74 3.18 3.66 4.83
N GLU A 75 3.79 4.46 3.98
CA GLU A 75 4.02 5.87 4.24
C GLU A 75 2.72 6.68 4.20
N ALA A 76 2.68 7.76 4.97
CA ALA A 76 1.62 8.74 4.87
C ALA A 76 1.55 9.30 3.43
N GLY A 77 0.33 9.42 2.90
CA GLY A 77 0.06 9.86 1.54
C GLY A 77 -0.03 8.73 0.51
N GLN A 78 0.29 7.48 0.86
CA GLN A 78 0.05 6.35 -0.04
C GLN A 78 -1.43 6.17 -0.31
N THR A 79 -1.77 5.82 -1.56
CA THR A 79 -3.16 5.69 -2.00
C THR A 79 -3.74 4.34 -1.57
N VAL A 80 -4.82 4.39 -0.80
CA VAL A 80 -5.64 3.23 -0.47
C VAL A 80 -6.77 3.13 -1.49
N THR A 81 -6.88 1.98 -2.14
CA THR A 81 -7.98 1.65 -3.06
C THR A 81 -8.98 0.75 -2.36
N ILE A 82 -10.25 1.15 -2.37
CA ILE A 82 -11.35 0.46 -1.71
C ILE A 82 -12.39 0.09 -2.78
N ILE A 83 -12.73 -1.19 -2.87
CA ILE A 83 -13.82 -1.66 -3.72
C ILE A 83 -15.00 -1.99 -2.81
N PHE A 84 -16.08 -1.24 -2.97
CA PHE A 84 -17.30 -1.41 -2.18
C PHE A 84 -18.53 -1.19 -3.05
N ALA A 85 -19.54 -2.04 -2.90
CA ALA A 85 -20.77 -2.00 -3.70
C ALA A 85 -20.52 -2.03 -5.23
N GLY A 86 -19.43 -2.67 -5.67
CA GLY A 86 -18.99 -2.69 -7.08
C GLY A 86 -18.42 -1.36 -7.58
N LYS A 87 -18.20 -0.37 -6.71
CA LYS A 87 -17.56 0.92 -7.02
C LYS A 87 -16.17 0.98 -6.41
N THR A 88 -15.31 1.76 -7.04
CA THR A 88 -13.97 2.05 -6.54
C THR A 88 -13.95 3.40 -5.85
N TRP A 89 -13.40 3.42 -4.65
CA TRP A 89 -13.15 4.59 -3.83
C TRP A 89 -11.66 4.69 -3.54
N THR A 90 -11.19 5.92 -3.33
CA THR A 90 -9.79 6.18 -3.02
C THR A 90 -9.67 7.10 -1.82
N THR A 91 -8.71 6.81 -0.96
CA THR A 91 -8.27 7.69 0.12
C THR A 91 -6.75 7.56 0.28
N THR A 92 -6.19 8.20 1.29
CA THR A 92 -4.76 8.13 1.61
C THR A 92 -4.52 7.65 3.02
N VAL A 93 -3.39 6.97 3.22
CA VAL A 93 -2.86 6.69 4.56
C VAL A 93 -2.46 8.00 5.23
N ASP A 94 -2.84 8.18 6.49
CA ASP A 94 -2.51 9.35 7.29
C ASP A 94 -1.15 9.21 8.00
N ALA A 95 -0.76 10.22 8.78
CA ALA A 95 0.52 10.24 9.49
C ALA A 95 0.67 9.15 10.57
N ASN A 96 -0.43 8.54 11.02
CA ASN A 96 -0.44 7.47 12.01
C ASN A 96 -0.49 6.08 11.36
N GLY A 97 -0.61 6.00 10.03
CA GLY A 97 -0.81 4.75 9.31
C GLY A 97 -2.29 4.36 9.16
N ASP A 98 -3.22 5.21 9.57
CA ASP A 98 -4.65 4.96 9.48
C ASP A 98 -5.24 5.51 8.18
N TRP A 99 -6.42 5.04 7.80
CA TRP A 99 -7.15 5.56 6.64
C TRP A 99 -8.65 5.61 6.90
N THR A 100 -9.31 6.57 6.26
CA THR A 100 -10.78 6.70 6.28
C THR A 100 -11.32 7.05 4.90
N CYS A 101 -12.50 6.56 4.57
CA CYS A 101 -13.18 6.86 3.32
C CYS A 101 -14.69 6.99 3.56
N THR A 102 -15.26 8.12 3.13
CA THR A 102 -16.71 8.36 3.22
C THR A 102 -17.39 7.96 1.93
N VAL A 103 -18.31 7.02 2.02
CA VAL A 103 -19.23 6.60 0.95
C VAL A 103 -20.56 7.33 1.14
N PRO A 104 -20.97 8.23 0.22
CA PRO A 104 -22.22 8.97 0.36
C PRO A 104 -23.46 8.08 0.37
N ALA A 105 -24.50 8.47 1.13
CA ALA A 105 -25.77 7.74 1.22
C ALA A 105 -26.40 7.43 -0.16
N ALA A 106 -26.28 8.36 -1.11
CA ALA A 106 -26.80 8.20 -2.46
C ALA A 106 -26.22 6.96 -3.16
N ASP A 107 -24.96 6.63 -2.89
CA ASP A 107 -24.26 5.49 -3.48
C ASP A 107 -24.57 4.16 -2.77
N LEU A 108 -25.20 4.20 -1.59
CA LEU A 108 -25.65 3.03 -0.82
C LEU A 108 -27.06 2.56 -1.21
N SER A 109 -27.87 3.45 -1.79
CA SER A 109 -29.29 3.22 -2.08
C SER A 109 -29.58 2.02 -2.98
N GLY A 110 -28.61 1.57 -3.79
CA GLY A 110 -28.72 0.42 -4.68
C GLY A 110 -28.27 -0.92 -4.11
N LEU A 111 -27.75 -0.97 -2.88
CA LEU A 111 -27.26 -2.20 -2.25
C LEU A 111 -28.40 -3.16 -1.90
N LYS A 112 -28.41 -4.34 -2.53
CA LYS A 112 -29.31 -5.43 -2.11
C LYS A 112 -28.83 -6.07 -0.82
N ASP A 113 -29.73 -6.81 -0.17
CA ASP A 113 -29.39 -7.52 1.06
C ASP A 113 -28.36 -8.61 0.77
N GLY A 114 -27.32 -8.72 1.62
CA GLY A 114 -26.22 -9.67 1.43
C GLY A 114 -25.12 -9.27 0.43
N ASP A 115 -25.24 -8.14 -0.28
CA ASP A 115 -24.30 -7.73 -1.35
C ASP A 115 -23.11 -6.86 -0.89
N ALA A 116 -22.88 -6.70 0.43
CA ALA A 116 -21.83 -5.82 0.94
C ALA A 116 -20.49 -6.56 1.13
N SER A 117 -19.71 -6.75 0.06
CA SER A 117 -18.29 -7.09 0.16
C SER A 117 -17.43 -5.83 0.10
N VAL A 118 -16.51 -5.66 1.04
CA VAL A 118 -15.47 -4.62 0.97
C VAL A 118 -14.12 -5.29 0.69
N GLN A 119 -13.38 -4.77 -0.29
CA GLN A 119 -11.99 -5.14 -0.53
C GLN A 119 -11.13 -3.89 -0.44
N VAL A 120 -9.96 -4.00 0.19
CA VAL A 120 -9.01 -2.90 0.37
C VAL A 120 -7.62 -3.33 -0.06
N SER A 121 -6.89 -2.42 -0.70
CA SER A 121 -5.51 -2.65 -1.13
C SER A 121 -4.70 -1.36 -1.06
N VAL A 122 -3.41 -1.50 -0.76
CA VAL A 122 -2.44 -0.40 -0.71
C VAL A 122 -1.08 -0.92 -1.16
N THR A 123 -0.23 -0.03 -1.65
CA THR A 123 1.18 -0.28 -1.96
C THR A 123 2.04 0.70 -1.19
N ASN A 124 3.20 0.26 -0.71
CA ASN A 124 4.27 1.16 -0.26
C ASN A 124 5.09 1.65 -1.46
N VAL A 125 6.00 2.60 -1.24
CA VAL A 125 6.93 3.14 -2.25
C VAL A 125 8.33 2.58 -2.13
#